data_AF-A0A9E1MVS8-F1
#
_entry.id   AF-A0A9E1MVS8-F1
#
_cell.length_a   1.000
_cell.length_b   1.000
_cell.length_c   1.000
_cell.angle_alpha   90.00
_cell.angle_beta   90.00
_cell.angle_gamma   90.00
#
_symmetry.space_group_name_H-M   'P 1'
#
loop_
_entity.id
_entity.type
_entity.pdbx_description
1 polymer ?
#
loop_
_entity_poly.entity_id
_entity_poly.type
_entity_poly.pdbx_seq_one_letter_code
_entity_poly.pdbx_strand_id
1 'polypeptide(L)'
;MAFPDDLKVGELTRLQRCKVAFSCHVARMITDADGVLDISEVELLMTVFNNELMSAAGFIDDSGALSAEFFVALMDAKRVLPEVLSEADKLELVTLFHETVVADGETSPEEVAILREAAATLQIPSDVLDAHLAGLG
;
A
#
# COMPACT_ATOMS: atom_id res chain seq x y z
N MET A 1 1.80 -0.18 12.23
CA MET A 1 2.82 -1.23 12.00
C MET A 1 4.01 -0.52 11.38
N ALA A 2 5.09 -0.33 12.12
CA ALA A 2 6.35 0.03 11.46
C ALA A 2 6.67 -1.13 10.51
N PHE A 3 6.92 -0.84 9.22
CA PHE A 3 7.65 -1.81 8.41
C PHE A 3 8.91 -2.13 9.19
N PRO A 4 9.15 -3.40 9.58
CA PRO A 4 10.19 -3.69 10.55
C PRO A 4 11.52 -3.12 10.03
N ASP A 5 12.20 -2.33 10.86
CA ASP A 5 13.60 -1.90 10.68
C ASP A 5 14.54 -3.10 10.43
N ASP A 6 14.03 -4.31 10.62
CA ASP A 6 14.67 -5.60 10.42
C ASP A 6 14.43 -6.23 9.03
N LEU A 7 13.93 -5.47 8.04
CA LEU A 7 13.86 -5.91 6.64
C LEU A 7 15.27 -6.13 6.06
N LYS A 8 15.88 -7.26 6.43
CA LYS A 8 17.14 -7.71 5.85
C LYS A 8 16.90 -7.98 4.36
N VAL A 9 17.57 -7.18 3.54
CA VAL A 9 17.81 -7.38 2.11
C VAL A 9 18.30 -8.81 1.90
N GLY A 10 17.39 -9.76 1.65
CA GLY A 10 17.77 -11.17 1.61
C GLY A 10 16.66 -12.19 1.46
N GLU A 11 15.50 -12.05 2.10
CA GLU A 11 14.38 -13.00 1.90
C GLU A 11 13.07 -12.45 2.49
N LEU A 12 12.36 -11.61 1.72
CA LEU A 12 10.98 -11.30 2.07
C LEU A 12 10.15 -12.58 1.98
N THR A 13 9.44 -12.92 3.05
CA THR A 13 8.44 -13.99 2.99
C THR A 13 7.39 -13.64 1.93
N ARG A 14 6.72 -14.66 1.39
CA ARG A 14 5.64 -14.47 0.41
C ARG A 14 4.58 -13.48 0.90
N LEU A 15 4.22 -13.53 2.18
CA LEU A 15 3.25 -12.60 2.77
C LEU A 15 3.78 -11.16 2.83
N GLN A 16 5.05 -10.96 3.19
CA GLN A 16 5.67 -9.63 3.18
C GLN A 16 5.76 -9.07 1.75
N ARG A 17 6.12 -9.89 0.76
CA ARG A 17 6.09 -9.50 -0.67
C ARG A 17 4.69 -9.06 -1.09
N CYS A 18 3.66 -9.79 -0.68
CA CYS A 18 2.27 -9.42 -0.96
C CYS A 18 1.89 -8.08 -0.33
N LYS A 19 2.23 -7.87 0.95
CA LYS A 19 1.98 -6.59 1.64
C LYS A 19 2.67 -5.43 0.93
N VAL A 20 3.96 -5.56 0.62
CA VAL A 20 4.74 -4.52 -0.07
C VAL A 20 4.19 -4.23 -1.47
N ALA A 21 3.91 -5.26 -2.28
CA ALA A 21 3.38 -5.08 -3.63
C ALA A 21 2.01 -4.41 -3.62
N PHE A 22 1.13 -4.82 -2.69
CA PHE A 22 -0.20 -4.22 -2.55
C PHE A 22 -0.13 -2.78 -2.07
N SER A 23 0.66 -2.49 -1.04
CA SER A 23 0.78 -1.13 -0.50
C SER A 23 1.43 -0.18 -1.51
N CYS A 24 2.46 -0.61 -2.24
CA CYS A 24 3.04 0.18 -3.33
C CYS A 24 2.03 0.44 -4.46
N HIS A 25 1.21 -0.55 -4.82
CA HIS A 25 0.16 -0.37 -5.82
C HIS A 25 -0.89 0.66 -5.38
N VAL A 26 -1.38 0.56 -4.15
CA VAL A 26 -2.42 1.49 -3.63
C VAL A 26 -1.87 2.89 -3.48
N ALA A 27 -0.67 3.05 -2.89
CA ALA A 27 -0.04 4.35 -2.74
C ALA A 27 0.22 5.02 -4.10
N ARG A 28 0.61 4.25 -5.13
CA ARG A 28 0.73 4.79 -6.49
C ARG A 28 -0.62 5.21 -7.08
N MET A 29 -1.71 4.47 -6.83
CA MET A 29 -3.03 4.89 -7.29
C MET A 29 -3.46 6.21 -6.65
N ILE A 30 -3.15 6.40 -5.36
CA ILE A 30 -3.41 7.66 -4.63
C ILE A 30 -2.66 8.82 -5.29
N THR A 31 -1.33 8.72 -5.42
CA THR A 31 -0.52 9.76 -6.06
C THR A 31 -0.87 10.02 -7.54
N ASP A 32 -1.31 8.99 -8.27
CA ASP A 32 -1.76 9.14 -9.66
C ASP A 32 -3.14 9.82 -9.77
N ALA A 33 -3.98 9.79 -8.72
CA ALA A 33 -5.34 10.32 -8.73
C ALA A 33 -5.40 11.85 -8.70
N ASP A 34 -4.49 12.47 -7.96
CA ASP A 34 -4.45 13.92 -7.80
C ASP A 34 -3.88 14.64 -9.04
N GLY A 35 -3.31 13.89 -10.00
CA GLY A 35 -2.80 14.43 -11.27
C GLY A 35 -1.64 15.43 -11.14
N VAL A 36 -1.30 15.79 -9.90
CA VAL A 36 -0.18 16.61 -9.46
C VAL A 36 0.68 15.72 -8.60
N LEU A 37 1.81 15.30 -9.14
CA LEU A 37 2.80 14.55 -8.38
C LEU A 37 3.41 15.50 -7.33
N ASP A 38 2.91 15.50 -6.08
CA ASP A 38 3.61 16.19 -5.01
C ASP A 38 4.89 15.40 -4.67
N ILE A 39 6.01 16.11 -4.64
CA ILE A 39 7.31 15.57 -4.27
C ILE A 39 7.24 14.99 -2.84
N SER A 40 6.41 15.56 -1.96
CA SER A 40 6.26 15.10 -0.58
C SER A 40 5.58 13.71 -0.46
N GLU A 41 4.60 13.42 -1.30
CA GLU A 41 3.95 12.10 -1.39
C GLU A 41 4.88 11.04 -1.99
N VAL A 42 5.62 11.44 -3.04
CA VAL A 42 6.66 10.58 -3.64
C VAL A 42 7.77 10.32 -2.62
N GLU A 43 8.15 11.30 -1.81
CA GLU A 43 9.11 11.12 -0.73
C GLU A 43 8.58 10.13 0.31
N LEU A 44 7.32 10.24 0.74
CA LEU A 44 6.73 9.25 1.66
C LEU A 44 6.74 7.83 1.06
N LEU A 45 6.31 7.70 -0.20
CA LEU A 45 6.39 6.46 -0.99
C LEU A 45 7.83 5.92 -1.07
N MET A 46 8.82 6.78 -1.29
CA MET A 46 10.24 6.41 -1.36
C MET A 46 10.85 6.14 0.02
N THR A 47 10.27 6.67 1.10
CA THR A 47 10.71 6.40 2.47
C THR A 47 10.17 5.05 2.94
N VAL A 48 8.92 4.72 2.57
CA VAL A 48 8.26 3.45 2.90
C VAL A 48 8.69 2.32 1.96
N PHE A 49 8.89 2.61 0.67
CA PHE A 49 9.28 1.66 -0.38
C PHE A 49 10.56 2.13 -1.08
N ASN A 50 11.65 2.24 -0.33
CA ASN A 50 12.92 2.65 -0.91
C ASN A 50 13.38 1.66 -2.01
N ASN A 51 14.19 2.16 -2.95
CA ASN A 51 14.69 1.36 -4.07
C ASN A 51 15.46 0.12 -3.62
N GLU A 52 16.08 0.16 -2.44
CA GLU A 52 16.80 -0.98 -1.86
C GLU A 52 15.83 -2.12 -1.51
N LEU A 53 14.71 -1.83 -0.84
CA LEU A 53 13.65 -2.80 -0.53
C LEU A 53 12.99 -3.32 -1.80
N MET A 54 12.68 -2.44 -2.74
CA MET A 54 12.05 -2.81 -4.01
C MET A 54 12.97 -3.70 -4.86
N SER A 55 14.27 -3.39 -4.90
CA SER A 55 15.28 -4.21 -5.59
C SER A 55 15.47 -5.56 -4.87
N ALA A 56 15.55 -5.55 -3.54
CA ALA A 56 15.65 -6.77 -2.71
C ALA A 56 14.45 -7.70 -2.87
N ALA A 57 13.25 -7.13 -3.05
CA ALA A 57 12.01 -7.86 -3.33
C ALA A 57 11.94 -8.43 -4.77
N GLY A 58 12.90 -8.04 -5.61
CA GLY A 58 12.92 -8.30 -7.05
C GLY A 58 11.86 -7.51 -7.80
N PHE A 59 11.28 -6.47 -7.21
CA PHE A 59 10.15 -5.71 -7.76
C PHE A 59 10.55 -4.61 -8.73
N ILE A 60 11.82 -4.19 -8.70
CA ILE A 60 12.40 -3.33 -9.73
C ILE A 60 13.62 -3.99 -10.36
N ASP A 61 13.86 -3.70 -11.63
CA ASP A 61 15.07 -4.10 -12.34
C ASP A 61 16.21 -3.07 -12.19
N ASP A 62 17.36 -3.33 -12.82
CA ASP A 62 18.54 -2.47 -12.77
C ASP A 62 18.30 -1.06 -13.36
N SER A 63 17.23 -0.88 -14.13
CA SER A 63 16.82 0.43 -14.68
C SER A 63 15.85 1.19 -13.76
N GLY A 64 15.43 0.57 -12.65
CA GLY A 64 14.43 1.10 -11.73
C GLY A 64 12.99 0.90 -12.21
N ALA A 65 12.76 0.12 -13.28
CA ALA A 65 11.43 -0.18 -13.78
C ALA A 65 10.81 -1.35 -13.01
N LEU A 66 9.48 -1.35 -12.86
CA LEU A 66 8.76 -2.46 -12.22
C LEU A 66 8.95 -3.76 -13.00
N SER A 67 9.35 -4.81 -12.29
CA SER A 67 9.59 -6.13 -12.85
C SER A 67 8.31 -6.97 -12.95
N ALA A 68 8.37 -8.10 -13.67
CA ALA A 68 7.27 -9.07 -13.69
C ALA A 68 6.93 -9.64 -12.30
N GLU A 69 7.93 -9.75 -11.42
CA GLU A 69 7.78 -10.26 -10.05
C GLU A 69 6.90 -9.35 -9.18
N PHE A 70 6.93 -8.05 -9.41
CA PHE A 70 6.01 -7.11 -8.75
C PHE A 70 4.56 -7.45 -9.08
N PHE A 71 4.24 -7.66 -10.36
CA PHE A 71 2.88 -7.95 -10.80
C PHE A 71 2.40 -9.32 -10.31
N VAL A 72 3.29 -10.33 -10.29
CA VAL A 72 2.99 -11.64 -9.70
C VAL A 72 2.67 -11.50 -8.21
N ALA A 73 3.50 -10.75 -7.46
CA ALA A 73 3.27 -10.52 -6.04
C ALA A 73 1.98 -9.72 -5.79
N LEU A 74 1.65 -8.76 -6.64
CA LEU A 74 0.40 -7.99 -6.56
C LEU A 74 -0.83 -8.88 -6.80
N MET A 75 -0.79 -9.73 -7.83
CA MET A 75 -1.87 -10.69 -8.09
C MET A 75 -2.04 -11.66 -6.91
N ASP A 76 -0.93 -12.15 -6.36
CA ASP A 76 -0.95 -12.97 -5.17
C ASP A 76 -1.50 -12.20 -3.97
N ALA A 77 -1.16 -10.92 -3.80
CA ALA A 77 -1.63 -10.10 -2.70
C ALA A 77 -3.15 -9.94 -2.70
N LYS A 78 -3.74 -9.65 -3.87
CA LYS A 78 -5.20 -9.52 -4.04
C LYS A 78 -5.95 -10.81 -3.68
N ARG A 79 -5.28 -11.97 -3.69
CA ARG A 79 -5.85 -13.27 -3.33
C ARG A 79 -5.52 -13.72 -1.91
N VAL A 80 -4.29 -13.46 -1.45
CA VAL A 80 -3.75 -14.00 -0.19
C VAL A 80 -4.06 -13.08 0.98
N LEU A 81 -3.91 -11.76 0.82
CA LEU A 81 -4.11 -10.82 1.92
C LEU A 81 -5.53 -10.88 2.50
N PRO A 82 -6.61 -10.97 1.70
CA PRO A 82 -7.96 -11.04 2.26
C PRO A 82 -8.20 -12.29 3.11
N GLU A 83 -7.56 -13.41 2.75
CA GLU A 83 -7.75 -14.69 3.42
C GLU A 83 -6.84 -14.87 4.64
N VAL A 84 -5.63 -14.29 4.61
CA VAL A 84 -4.59 -14.54 5.62
C VAL A 84 -4.52 -13.45 6.67
N LEU A 85 -4.83 -12.20 6.32
CA LEU A 85 -4.79 -11.10 7.29
C LEU A 85 -5.98 -11.15 8.23
N SER A 86 -5.74 -10.87 9.51
CA SER A 86 -6.81 -10.57 10.43
C SER A 86 -7.53 -9.27 10.03
N GLU A 87 -8.77 -9.09 10.46
CA GLU A 87 -9.50 -7.84 10.21
C GLU A 87 -8.73 -6.62 10.72
N ALA A 88 -8.10 -6.74 11.90
CA ALA A 88 -7.27 -5.68 12.47
C ALA A 88 -6.07 -5.33 11.56
N ASP A 89 -5.36 -6.32 11.02
CA ASP A 89 -4.23 -6.08 10.10
C ASP A 89 -4.68 -5.44 8.78
N LYS A 90 -5.88 -5.80 8.30
CA LYS A 90 -6.47 -5.20 7.09
C LYS A 90 -6.81 -3.73 7.32
N LEU A 91 -7.44 -3.42 8.44
CA LEU A 91 -7.77 -2.04 8.83
C LEU A 91 -6.52 -1.20 9.08
N GLU A 92 -5.47 -1.80 9.63
CA GLU A 92 -4.18 -1.13 9.81
C GLU A 92 -3.52 -0.78 8.46
N LEU A 93 -3.62 -1.65 7.44
CA LEU A 93 -3.18 -1.30 6.08
C LEU A 93 -3.99 -0.14 5.50
N VAL A 94 -5.31 -0.12 5.73
CA VAL A 94 -6.15 1.00 5.29
C VAL A 94 -5.80 2.29 6.03
N THR A 95 -5.50 2.24 7.33
CA THR A 95 -5.02 3.40 8.09
C THR A 95 -3.76 3.98 7.47
N LEU A 96 -2.80 3.14 7.10
CA LEU A 96 -1.57 3.60 6.44
C LEU A 96 -1.87 4.34 5.12
N PHE A 97 -2.82 3.85 4.33
CA PHE A 97 -3.22 4.52 3.08
C PHE A 97 -3.95 5.84 3.35
N HIS A 98 -4.83 5.86 4.36
CA HIS A 98 -5.51 7.07 4.77
C HIS A 98 -4.54 8.14 5.29
N GLU A 99 -3.52 7.77 6.06
CA GLU A 99 -2.46 8.69 6.49
C GLU A 99 -1.69 9.30 5.31
N THR A 100 -1.58 8.58 4.20
CA THR A 100 -0.96 9.10 2.96
C THR A 100 -1.85 10.15 2.29
N VAL A 101 -3.17 9.91 2.26
CA VAL A 101 -4.23 10.77 1.67
C VAL A 101 -4.57 12.00 2.53
N VAL A 102 -4.13 12.05 3.79
CA VAL A 102 -4.40 13.18 4.69
C VAL A 102 -3.14 14.03 4.93
N ALA A 103 -1.98 13.58 4.44
CA ALA A 103 -0.70 14.26 4.65
C ALA A 103 -0.64 15.66 4.02
N ASP A 104 -1.38 15.85 2.93
CA ASP A 104 -1.60 17.06 2.14
C ASP A 104 -2.77 17.94 2.65
N GLY A 105 -3.63 17.40 3.53
CA GLY A 105 -4.58 18.14 4.35
C GLY A 105 -6.00 18.26 3.77
N GLU A 106 -6.25 17.78 2.55
CA GLU A 106 -7.60 17.71 1.96
C GLU A 106 -7.76 16.41 1.17
N THR A 107 -8.67 15.55 1.62
CA THR A 107 -8.97 14.28 0.94
C THR A 107 -9.95 14.49 -0.21
N SER A 108 -9.55 14.16 -1.44
CA SER A 108 -10.40 14.25 -2.62
C SER A 108 -11.38 13.07 -2.76
N PRO A 109 -12.53 13.24 -3.43
CA PRO A 109 -13.45 12.13 -3.71
C PRO A 109 -12.79 10.95 -4.44
N GLU A 110 -11.81 11.23 -5.30
CA GLU A 110 -11.01 10.27 -6.05
C GLU A 110 -10.15 9.40 -5.12
N GLU A 111 -9.47 10.00 -4.16
CA GLU A 111 -8.68 9.27 -3.16
C GLU A 111 -9.54 8.42 -2.23
N VAL A 112 -10.70 8.93 -1.82
CA VAL A 112 -11.69 8.14 -1.06
C VAL A 112 -12.13 6.92 -1.87
N ALA A 113 -12.33 7.07 -3.17
CA ALA A 113 -12.69 5.95 -4.05
C ALA A 113 -11.59 4.88 -4.06
N ILE A 114 -10.32 5.29 -4.07
CA ILE A 114 -9.16 4.38 -4.02
C ILE A 114 -9.07 3.66 -2.67
N LEU A 115 -9.28 4.37 -1.55
CA LEU A 115 -9.33 3.75 -0.22
C LEU A 115 -10.44 2.69 -0.15
N ARG A 116 -11.62 2.99 -0.70
CA ARG A 116 -12.73 2.03 -0.80
C ARG A 116 -12.40 0.85 -1.69
N GLU A 117 -11.71 1.05 -2.81
CA GLU A 117 -11.26 -0.03 -3.69
C GLU A 117 -10.22 -0.94 -3.00
N ALA A 118 -9.26 -0.35 -2.28
CA ALA A 118 -8.27 -1.10 -1.52
C ALA A 118 -8.94 -1.93 -0.41
N ALA A 119 -9.88 -1.34 0.32
CA ALA A 119 -10.66 -2.03 1.35
C ALA A 119 -11.53 -3.16 0.77
N ALA A 120 -12.19 -2.92 -0.37
CA ALA A 120 -12.96 -3.94 -1.08
C ALA A 120 -12.06 -5.10 -1.55
N THR A 121 -10.84 -4.79 -2.02
CA THR A 121 -9.85 -5.80 -2.38
C THR A 121 -9.45 -6.65 -1.18
N LEU A 122 -9.32 -6.05 0.01
CA LEU A 122 -9.07 -6.74 1.28
C LEU A 122 -10.30 -7.44 1.87
N GLN A 123 -11.46 -7.36 1.20
CA GLN A 123 -12.76 -7.86 1.65
C GLN A 123 -13.19 -7.25 3.00
N ILE A 124 -12.88 -5.98 3.23
CA ILE A 124 -13.39 -5.23 4.38
C ILE A 124 -14.80 -4.74 4.05
N PRO A 125 -15.81 -5.04 4.88
CA PRO A 125 -17.16 -4.50 4.69
C PRO A 125 -17.19 -2.97 4.72
N SER A 126 -18.04 -2.35 3.91
CA SER A 126 -18.10 -0.89 3.78
C SER A 126 -18.49 -0.18 5.07
N ASP A 127 -19.38 -0.79 5.86
CA ASP A 127 -19.81 -0.28 7.16
C ASP A 127 -18.68 -0.31 8.20
N VAL A 128 -17.86 -1.37 8.18
CA VAL A 128 -16.66 -1.48 9.03
C VAL A 128 -15.62 -0.44 8.62
N LEU A 129 -15.39 -0.28 7.31
CA LEU A 129 -14.49 0.74 6.78
C LEU A 129 -14.94 2.15 7.19
N ASP A 130 -16.21 2.50 6.98
CA ASP A 130 -16.74 3.83 7.28
C ASP A 130 -16.62 4.13 8.79
N ALA A 131 -16.92 3.15 9.65
CA ALA A 131 -16.77 3.29 11.09
C ALA A 131 -15.30 3.46 11.52
N HIS A 132 -14.37 2.75 10.86
CA HIS A 132 -12.94 2.86 11.12
C HIS A 132 -12.40 4.23 10.72
N LEU A 133 -12.69 4.69 9.49
CA LEU A 133 -12.26 6.00 9.00
C LEU A 133 -12.84 7.15 9.84
N ALA A 134 -14.10 7.05 10.27
CA ALA A 134 -14.71 8.04 11.16
C ALA A 134 -14.02 8.12 12.54
N GLY A 135 -13.29 7.08 12.95
CA GLY A 135 -12.49 7.06 14.18
C GLY A 135 -11.07 7.62 14.01
N LEU A 136 -10.62 7.92 12.79
CA LEU A 136 -9.30 8.48 12.49
C LEU A 136 -9.29 10.01 12.36
N GLY A 137 -10.46 10.65 12.23
CA GLY A 137 -10.66 12.11 12.19
C GLY A 137 -11.07 12.70 13.54
#